data_AF-A0A2I5TQT4-F1
#
_entry.id   AF-A0A2I5TQT4-F1
#
_cell.length_a   1.000
_cell.length_b   1.000
_cell.length_c   1.000
_cell.angle_alpha   90.00
_cell.angle_beta   90.00
_cell.angle_gamma   90.00
#
_symmetry.space_group_name_H-M   'P 1'
#
loop_
_entity.id
_entity.type
_entity.pdbx_description
1 polymer ?
#
loop_
_entity_poly.entity_id
_entity_poly.type
_entity_poly.pdbx_seq_one_letter_code
_entity_poly.pdbx_strand_id
1 'polypeptide(L)' 'MTLKDEQAEMLEERGWWHRAARRWLDVLDLTVDDSVREAIIRRREHCLNMSVKIAPDQRRRDNRKLYKQQLRYSDGY' A
#
# COMPACT_ATOMS: atom_id res chain seq x y z
N MET A 1 21.62 9.89 -8.69
CA MET A 1 20.84 9.73 -7.45
C MET A 1 19.85 8.58 -7.67
N THR A 2 19.78 7.56 -6.81
CA THR A 2 18.87 6.40 -7.02
C THR A 2 17.59 6.55 -6.21
N LEU A 3 16.44 6.31 -6.85
CA LEU A 3 15.13 6.27 -6.21
C LEU A 3 14.99 4.99 -5.37
N LYS A 4 15.33 5.05 -4.08
CA LYS A 4 15.23 3.93 -3.14
C LYS A 4 14.75 4.43 -1.78
N ASP A 5 13.55 4.02 -1.39
CA ASP A 5 13.04 4.13 -0.01
C ASP A 5 12.56 2.75 0.41
N GLU A 6 13.34 2.08 1.26
CA GLU A 6 13.09 0.69 1.67
C GLU A 6 11.70 0.51 2.30
N GLN A 7 11.23 1.54 3.00
CA GLN A 7 9.92 1.52 3.63
C GLN A 7 8.79 1.61 2.61
N ALA A 8 8.91 2.48 1.61
CA ALA A 8 7.93 2.57 0.51
C ALA A 8 7.88 1.27 -0.28
N GLU A 9 9.02 0.66 -0.59
CA GLU A 9 9.11 -0.59 -1.34
C GLU A 9 8.50 -1.75 -0.55
N MET A 10 8.80 -1.87 0.75
CA MET A 10 8.18 -2.88 1.62
C MET A 10 6.64 -2.73 1.68
N LEU A 11 6.13 -1.50 1.63
CA LEU A 11 4.69 -1.24 1.62
C LEU A 11 4.04 -1.62 0.28
N GLU A 12 4.74 -1.42 -0.84
CA GLU A 12 4.31 -1.90 -2.17
C GLU A 12 4.22 -3.43 -2.19
N GLU A 13 5.26 -4.12 -1.73
CA GLU A 13 5.29 -5.59 -1.69
C GLU A 13 4.18 -6.19 -0.81
N ARG A 14 3.86 -5.54 0.31
CA ARG A 14 2.75 -5.94 1.20
C ARG A 14 1.36 -5.59 0.65
N GLY A 15 1.29 -4.91 -0.49
CA GLY A 15 0.05 -4.41 -1.08
C GLY A 15 -0.66 -3.36 -0.21
N TRP A 16 0.08 -2.62 0.61
CA TRP A 16 -0.42 -1.51 1.43
C TRP A 16 -0.38 -0.22 0.63
N TRP A 17 -1.02 -0.23 -0.54
CA TRP A 17 -0.87 0.77 -1.59
C TRP A 17 -1.13 2.21 -1.15
N HIS A 18 -2.13 2.48 -0.30
CA HIS A 18 -2.36 3.83 0.23
C HIS A 18 -1.22 4.32 1.12
N ARG A 19 -0.65 3.43 1.95
CA ARG A 19 0.48 3.77 2.82
C ARG A 19 1.76 3.96 1.99
N ALA A 20 1.98 3.11 1.00
CA ALA A 20 3.07 3.27 0.03
C ALA A 20 2.98 4.62 -0.70
N ALA A 21 1.80 4.97 -1.24
CA ALA A 21 1.58 6.24 -1.93
C ALA A 21 1.83 7.47 -1.03
N ARG A 22 1.48 7.37 0.26
CA ARG A 22 1.79 8.44 1.22
C ARG A 22 3.29 8.55 1.46
N ARG A 23 3.98 7.42 1.66
CA ARG A 23 5.43 7.41 1.87
C ARG A 23 6.18 7.99 0.67
N TRP A 24 5.77 7.66 -0.56
CA TRP A 24 6.32 8.26 -1.77
C TRP A 24 6.11 9.77 -1.85
N LEU A 25 5.01 10.31 -1.32
CA LEU A 25 4.82 11.75 -1.24
C LEU A 25 5.82 12.40 -0.27
N ASP A 26 6.04 11.79 0.90
CA ASP A 26 7.02 12.30 1.86
C ASP A 26 8.45 12.25 1.28
N VAL A 27 8.79 11.22 0.50
CA VAL A 27 10.09 11.12 -0.20
C VAL A 27 10.19 12.19 -1.31
N LEU A 28 9.10 12.44 -2.04
CA LEU A 28 9.04 13.48 -3.07
C LEU A 28 9.39 14.85 -2.49
N ASP A 29 8.83 15.20 -1.33
CA ASP A 29 9.04 16.48 -0.66
C ASP A 29 10.52 16.68 -0.25
N LEU A 30 11.25 15.59 0.02
CA LEU A 30 12.67 15.61 0.40
C LEU A 30 13.63 15.59 -0.80
N THR A 31 13.15 15.20 -1.98
CA THR A 31 13.98 15.13 -3.19
C THR A 31 14.05 16.44 -3.97
N VAL A 32 15.28 16.86 -4.29
CA VAL A 32 15.58 18.09 -5.04
C VAL A 32 15.83 17.82 -6.53
N ASP A 33 16.16 16.57 -6.90
CA ASP A 33 16.45 16.18 -8.28
C ASP A 33 15.15 15.91 -9.06
N ASP A 34 14.85 16.77 -10.03
CA ASP A 34 13.64 16.67 -10.86
C ASP A 34 13.49 15.32 -11.58
N SER A 35 14.59 14.70 -11.98
CA SER A 35 14.54 13.38 -12.63
C SER A 35 14.05 12.28 -11.68
N VAL A 36 14.45 12.37 -10.41
CA VAL A 36 14.01 11.45 -9.35
C VAL A 36 12.57 11.79 -8.94
N ARG A 37 12.22 13.08 -8.86
CA ARG A 37 10.88 13.53 -8.53
C ARG A 37 9.84 12.98 -9.51
N GLU A 38 10.11 13.06 -10.81
CA GLU A 38 9.26 12.47 -11.86
C GLU A 38 9.07 10.96 -11.69
N ALA A 39 10.14 10.24 -11.37
CA ALA A 39 10.05 8.81 -11.13
C ALA A 39 9.24 8.48 -9.86
N ILE A 40 9.35 9.27 -8.80
CA ILE A 40 8.54 9.13 -7.57
C ILE A 40 7.07 9.41 -7.87
N ILE A 41 6.76 10.44 -8.66
CA ILE A 41 5.38 10.79 -9.04
C ILE A 41 4.72 9.62 -9.77
N ARG A 42 5.39 9.05 -10.78
CA ARG A 42 4.87 7.88 -11.52
C ARG A 42 4.64 6.67 -10.62
N ARG A 43 5.57 6.41 -9.68
CA ARG A 43 5.48 5.29 -8.75
C ARG A 43 4.35 5.48 -7.72
N ARG A 44 4.15 6.71 -7.27
CA ARG A 44 3.02 7.11 -6.43
C ARG A 44 1.68 6.94 -7.16
N GLU A 45 1.58 7.36 -8.42
CA GLU A 45 0.39 7.15 -9.25
C GLU A 45 0.07 5.66 -9.43
N HIS A 46 1.09 4.84 -9.65
CA HIS A 46 0.94 3.39 -9.69
C HIS A 46 0.33 2.85 -8.39
N CYS A 47 0.85 3.26 -7.23
CA CYS A 47 0.29 2.89 -5.93
C CYS A 47 -1.18 3.32 -5.79
N LEU A 48 -1.53 4.55 -6.17
CA LEU A 48 -2.91 5.02 -6.11
C LEU A 48 -3.83 4.20 -7.02
N ASN A 49 -3.41 3.90 -8.25
CA ASN A 49 -4.17 3.04 -9.16
C ASN A 49 -4.38 1.64 -8.60
N MET A 50 -3.34 1.05 -8.00
CA MET A 50 -3.45 -0.26 -7.35
C MET A 50 -4.38 -0.24 -6.13
N SER A 51 -4.39 0.87 -5.39
CA SER A 51 -5.29 1.07 -4.26
C SER A 51 -6.76 1.12 -4.67
N VAL A 52 -7.08 1.70 -5.84
CA VAL A 52 -8.45 1.72 -6.38
C VAL A 52 -8.88 0.34 -6.88
N LYS A 53 -7.97 -0.42 -7.50
CA LYS A 53 -8.25 -1.79 -7.97
C LYS A 53 -8.58 -2.75 -6.83
N ILE A 54 -7.96 -2.57 -5.66
CA ILE A 54 -8.28 -3.34 -4.46
C ILE A 54 -9.38 -2.58 -3.71
N ALA A 55 -10.63 -2.90 -4.00
CA ALA A 55 -11.75 -2.31 -3.26
C ALA A 55 -11.50 -2.47 -1.75
N PRO A 56 -11.48 -1.38 -0.95
CA PRO A 56 -11.24 -1.46 0.49
C PRO A 56 -12.27 -2.38 1.18
N ASP A 57 -13.44 -2.54 0.56
CA ASP A 57 -14.49 -3.43 1.03
C ASP A 57 -14.16 -4.91 0.85
N GLN A 58 -13.37 -5.30 -0.17
CA GLN A 58 -13.02 -6.71 -0.39
C GLN A 58 -12.10 -7.24 0.72
N ARG A 59 -11.00 -6.54 1.00
CA ARG A 59 -10.04 -6.95 2.04
C ARG A 59 -10.63 -6.90 3.46
N ARG A 60 -11.54 -5.95 3.71
CA ARG A 60 -12.33 -5.88 4.96
C ARG A 60 -13.36 -7.02 5.05
N ARG A 61 -14.07 -7.33 3.96
CA ARG A 61 -15.00 -8.47 3.88
C ARG A 61 -14.27 -9.78 4.10
N ASP A 62 -13.12 -9.97 3.49
CA ASP A 62 -12.33 -11.20 3.62
C ASP A 62 -11.82 -11.38 5.05
N ASN A 63 -11.29 -10.31 5.67
CA ASN A 63 -10.94 -10.34 7.10
C ASN A 63 -12.15 -10.64 8.00
N ARG A 64 -13.30 -10.00 7.72
CA ARG A 64 -14.53 -10.23 8.49
C ARG A 64 -15.05 -11.66 8.34
N LYS A 65 -14.95 -12.24 7.14
CA LYS A 65 -15.27 -13.65 6.88
C LYS A 65 -14.35 -14.58 7.68
N LEU A 66 -13.04 -14.34 7.62
CA LEU A 66 -12.04 -15.10 8.36
C LEU A 66 -12.30 -15.07 9.87
N TYR A 67 -12.56 -13.88 10.42
CA TYR A 67 -12.84 -13.72 11.85
C TYR A 67 -14.14 -14.43 12.27
N LYS A 68 -15.20 -14.33 11.47
CA LYS A 68 -16.45 -15.07 11.71
C LYS A 68 -16.27 -16.58 11.59
N GLN A 69 -15.44 -17.05 10.66
CA GLN A 69 -15.14 -18.46 10.50
C GLN A 69 -14.37 -18.99 11.71
N GLN A 70 -13.36 -18.26 12.19
CA GLN A 70 -12.61 -18.60 13.39
C GLN A 70 -13.49 -18.64 14.64
N LEU A 71 -14.38 -17.65 14.84
CA LEU A 71 -15.35 -17.65 15.95
C LEU A 71 -16.28 -18.87 15.91
N ARG A 72 -16.75 -19.28 14.73
CA ARG A 72 -17.59 -20.49 14.59
C ARG A 72 -16.85 -21.77 14.93
N TYR A 73 -15.55 -21.84 14.64
CA TYR A 73 -14.71 -22.98 15.02
C TYR A 73 -14.38 -23.00 16.52
N SER A 74 -14.25 -21.83 17.16
CA SER A 74 -13.97 -21.74 18.60
C SER A 74 -15.19 -21.98 19.50
N ASP A 75 -16.40 -21.67 19.02
CA ASP A 75 -17.67 -21.85 19.77
C ASP A 75 -18.20 -23.30 19.74
N GLY A 76 -17.49 -24.20 19.03
CA GLY A 76 -17.83 -25.61 18.89
C GLY A 76 -17.00 -26.58 19.76
N TYR A 77 -16.25 -26.06 20.74
CA TYR A 77 -15.47 -26.84 21.73
C TYR A 77 -16.07 -26.71 23.12
#